data_AF-A0A935C1R7-F1
#
_entry.id   AF-A0A935C1R7-F1
#
_cell.length_a   1.000
_cell.length_b   1.000
_cell.length_c   1.000
_cell.angle_alpha   90.00
_cell.angle_beta   90.00
_cell.angle_gamma   90.00
#
_symmetry.space_group_name_H-M   'P 1'
#
loop_
_entity.id
_entity.type
_entity.pdbx_description
1 polymer ?
#
loop_
_entity_poly.entity_id
_entity_poly.type
_entity_poly.pdbx_seq_one_letter_code
_entity_poly.pdbx_strand_id
1 'polypeptide(L)'
;NINEIAKAHRIKVEDLEWYGAFHNTTHHPHIHLIIFSKGQEGFLSEKGIKELCRSLGQDIFRDEQYKLATIETGYRNQLKEQLADLLQQLQTRQSVPNADYYLFLLRKIRDEVQQQKGKKLYGYLPRKAKKLVDFALHEIAKDSDLSEIYSKWNEVNREKLSLYYDTKDKPDVPIEKNSELRSLKNMLIRTVLSMNFNAQIAVNTARIGYLFSMLAKQIVSSAGKRLDELNRMMPLPDSKERDKIREKKLAHGLKEGADSSGVNEEVYDSQAAEGILPMLDYLILLGNQDSSQDAQEEPVSSENEYDFDNAYAEYLNDTDDGLYEDDTDDEDEYYGMSM
;
A
#
# COMPACT_ATOMS: atom_id res chain seq x y z
N ASN A 1 10.16 -44.44 -13.18
CA ASN A 1 11.49 -43.91 -13.57
C ASN A 1 12.16 -44.55 -14.77
N ILE A 2 11.99 -45.84 -15.06
CA ILE A 2 12.68 -46.46 -16.21
C ILE A 2 12.37 -45.76 -17.55
N ASN A 3 11.12 -45.33 -17.74
CA ASN A 3 10.70 -44.59 -18.94
C ASN A 3 11.33 -43.20 -19.03
N GLU A 4 11.45 -42.48 -17.92
CA GLU A 4 12.10 -41.16 -17.88
C GLU A 4 13.61 -41.27 -18.14
N ILE A 5 14.26 -42.30 -17.58
CA ILE A 5 15.66 -42.61 -17.85
C ILE A 5 15.86 -42.95 -19.33
N ALA A 6 15.02 -43.81 -19.89
CA ALA A 6 15.05 -44.17 -21.31
C ALA A 6 14.89 -42.93 -22.21
N LYS A 7 13.90 -42.08 -21.90
CA LYS A 7 13.61 -40.84 -22.63
C LYS A 7 14.78 -39.85 -22.57
N ALA A 8 15.35 -39.61 -21.39
CA ALA A 8 16.48 -38.70 -21.20
C ALA A 8 17.72 -39.13 -22.00
N HIS A 9 17.97 -40.44 -22.08
CA HIS A 9 19.07 -41.04 -22.85
C HIS A 9 18.74 -41.30 -24.32
N ARG A 10 17.50 -41.03 -24.75
CA ARG A 10 16.98 -41.35 -26.09
C ARG A 10 17.18 -42.82 -26.46
N ILE A 11 16.98 -43.71 -25.50
CA ILE A 11 17.02 -45.16 -25.67
C ILE A 11 15.59 -45.67 -25.67
N LYS A 12 15.24 -46.59 -26.57
CA LYS A 12 13.97 -47.32 -26.45
C LYS A 12 13.95 -48.15 -25.17
N VAL A 13 12.84 -48.15 -24.45
CA VAL A 13 12.71 -48.85 -23.15
C VAL A 13 13.09 -50.33 -23.24
N GLU A 14 12.79 -50.98 -24.37
CA GLU A 14 13.13 -52.40 -24.64
C GLU A 14 14.64 -52.68 -24.78
N ASP A 15 15.40 -51.66 -25.21
CA ASP A 15 16.84 -51.71 -25.43
C ASP A 15 17.65 -51.16 -24.25
N LEU A 16 16.99 -50.59 -23.24
CA LEU A 16 17.62 -50.00 -22.07
C LEU A 16 18.13 -51.08 -21.11
N GLU A 17 19.42 -51.05 -20.80
CA GLU A 17 20.03 -51.79 -19.70
C GLU A 17 20.65 -50.80 -18.70
N TRP A 18 20.52 -51.12 -17.41
CA TRP A 18 21.08 -50.28 -16.35
C TRP A 18 21.60 -51.11 -15.18
N TYR A 19 22.66 -50.61 -14.56
CA TYR A 19 23.20 -51.12 -13.30
C TYR A 19 23.36 -49.96 -12.34
N GLY A 20 22.90 -50.16 -11.10
CA GLY A 20 23.03 -49.18 -10.02
C GLY A 20 23.83 -49.76 -8.87
N ALA A 21 24.71 -48.95 -8.27
CA ALA A 21 25.36 -49.25 -7.01
C ALA A 21 25.18 -48.06 -6.06
N PHE A 22 24.81 -48.34 -4.81
CA PHE A 22 24.65 -47.34 -3.76
C PHE A 22 25.72 -47.55 -2.69
N HIS A 23 26.31 -46.47 -2.21
CA HIS A 23 27.10 -46.51 -0.99
C HIS A 23 27.08 -45.18 -0.23
N ASN A 24 27.32 -45.27 1.08
CA ASN A 24 27.44 -44.10 1.95
C ASN A 24 28.91 -43.68 2.00
N THR A 25 29.24 -42.53 1.43
CA THR A 25 30.51 -41.89 1.82
C THR A 25 30.41 -41.35 3.24
N THR A 26 31.53 -40.94 3.82
CA THR A 26 31.57 -40.29 5.14
C THR A 26 30.66 -39.05 5.24
N HIS A 27 30.31 -38.40 4.13
CA HIS A 27 29.63 -37.10 4.14
C HIS A 27 28.30 -37.04 3.36
N HIS A 28 28.02 -38.00 2.48
CA HIS A 28 26.74 -38.09 1.76
C HIS A 28 26.49 -39.47 1.14
N PRO A 29 25.23 -39.94 1.09
CA PRO A 29 24.85 -41.07 0.26
C PRO A 29 25.11 -40.75 -1.21
N HIS A 30 25.59 -41.72 -1.98
CA HIS A 30 25.71 -41.57 -3.43
C HIS A 30 25.39 -42.85 -4.18
N ILE A 31 24.91 -42.63 -5.41
CA ILE A 31 24.51 -43.67 -6.34
C ILE A 31 25.38 -43.55 -7.58
N HIS A 32 26.01 -44.65 -7.98
CA HIS A 32 26.57 -44.81 -9.32
C HIS A 32 25.53 -45.47 -10.19
N LEU A 33 25.19 -44.83 -11.31
CA LEU A 33 24.24 -45.37 -12.28
C LEU A 33 24.95 -45.51 -13.63
N ILE A 34 25.00 -46.74 -14.14
CA ILE A 34 25.50 -47.05 -15.48
C ILE A 34 24.29 -47.39 -16.34
N ILE A 35 24.14 -46.68 -17.45
CA ILE A 35 23.02 -46.85 -18.40
C ILE A 35 23.61 -47.05 -19.78
N PHE A 36 23.12 -48.05 -20.51
CA PHE A 36 23.54 -48.32 -21.87
C PHE A 36 22.40 -48.95 -22.69
N SER A 37 22.54 -48.89 -24.01
CA SER A 37 21.59 -49.48 -24.95
C SER A 37 22.14 -50.80 -25.48
N LYS A 38 21.25 -51.77 -25.75
CA LYS A 38 21.57 -52.94 -26.59
C LYS A 38 21.83 -52.54 -28.06
N GLY A 39 21.33 -51.37 -28.48
CA GLY A 39 21.53 -50.78 -29.79
C GLY A 39 22.67 -49.77 -29.84
N GLN A 40 22.64 -48.87 -30.83
CA GLN A 40 23.60 -47.76 -30.97
C GLN A 40 23.08 -46.44 -30.37
N GLU A 41 21.97 -46.49 -29.64
CA GLU A 41 21.36 -45.35 -28.94
C GLU A 41 22.06 -45.11 -27.59
N GLY A 42 21.76 -43.99 -26.92
CA GLY A 42 22.32 -43.68 -25.59
C GLY A 42 23.12 -42.38 -25.52
N PHE A 43 22.57 -41.30 -26.08
CA PHE A 43 23.16 -39.98 -25.98
C PHE A 43 22.44 -39.15 -24.92
N LEU A 44 23.21 -38.69 -23.93
CA LEU A 44 22.69 -37.82 -22.87
C LEU A 44 23.00 -36.35 -23.21
N SER A 45 21.96 -35.63 -23.64
CA SER A 45 22.05 -34.18 -23.87
C SER A 45 22.00 -33.40 -22.55
N GLU A 46 22.47 -32.16 -22.52
CA GLU A 46 22.38 -31.31 -21.32
C GLU A 46 20.93 -31.18 -20.80
N LYS A 47 19.95 -31.04 -21.71
CA LYS A 47 18.52 -31.06 -21.37
C LYS A 47 18.11 -32.40 -20.72
N GLY A 48 18.58 -33.52 -21.28
CA GLY A 48 18.34 -34.85 -20.74
C GLY A 48 18.96 -35.05 -19.35
N ILE A 49 20.14 -34.48 -19.09
CA ILE A 49 20.76 -34.46 -17.75
C ILE A 49 19.84 -33.73 -16.76
N LYS A 50 19.39 -32.51 -17.12
CA LYS A 50 18.49 -31.72 -16.27
C LYS A 50 17.18 -32.44 -15.99
N GLU A 51 16.55 -33.03 -17.01
CA GLU A 51 15.32 -33.83 -16.87
C GLU A 51 15.50 -35.05 -15.96
N LEU A 52 16.62 -35.78 -16.11
CA LEU A 52 16.95 -36.93 -15.29
C LEU A 52 17.19 -36.53 -13.82
N CYS A 53 18.01 -35.51 -13.59
CA CYS A 53 18.26 -34.98 -12.23
C CYS A 53 16.97 -34.49 -11.58
N ARG A 54 16.10 -33.79 -12.34
CA ARG A 54 14.80 -33.34 -11.86
C ARG A 54 13.90 -34.51 -11.45
N SER A 55 13.74 -35.50 -12.32
CA SER A 55 12.91 -36.69 -12.03
C SER A 55 13.43 -37.45 -10.81
N LEU A 56 14.74 -37.71 -10.75
CA LEU A 56 15.33 -38.41 -9.60
C LEU A 56 15.16 -37.62 -8.30
N GLY A 57 15.40 -36.31 -8.31
CA GLY A 57 15.21 -35.48 -7.12
C GLY A 57 13.74 -35.38 -6.70
N GLN A 58 12.79 -35.34 -7.65
CA GLN A 58 11.36 -35.41 -7.36
C GLN A 58 10.97 -36.70 -6.63
N ASP A 59 11.52 -37.84 -7.03
CA ASP A 59 11.21 -39.11 -6.38
C ASP A 59 11.95 -39.32 -5.06
N ILE A 60 13.21 -38.87 -4.96
CA ILE A 60 14.01 -38.99 -3.74
C ILE A 60 13.44 -38.11 -2.63
N PHE A 61 13.11 -36.85 -2.94
CA PHE A 61 12.69 -35.86 -1.96
C PHE A 61 11.17 -35.63 -1.97
N ARG A 62 10.39 -36.62 -2.43
CA ARG A 62 8.95 -36.48 -2.63
C ARG A 62 8.22 -36.10 -1.35
N ASP A 63 8.56 -36.76 -0.25
CA ASP A 63 7.90 -36.57 1.04
C ASP A 63 8.32 -35.23 1.67
N GLU A 64 9.60 -34.86 1.54
CA GLU A 64 10.13 -33.55 1.95
C GLU A 64 9.47 -32.41 1.17
N GLN A 65 9.33 -32.55 -0.15
CA GLN A 65 8.62 -31.58 -0.98
C GLN A 65 7.16 -31.42 -0.56
N TYR A 66 6.46 -32.53 -0.35
CA TYR A 66 5.07 -32.48 0.10
C TYR A 66 4.94 -31.77 1.46
N LYS A 67 5.84 -32.09 2.39
CA LYS A 67 5.89 -31.44 3.71
C LYS A 67 6.16 -29.94 3.57
N LEU A 68 7.17 -29.54 2.81
CA LEU A 68 7.54 -28.13 2.63
C LEU A 68 6.44 -27.33 1.92
N ALA A 69 5.85 -27.88 0.85
CA ALA A 69 4.71 -27.26 0.16
C ALA A 69 3.49 -27.10 1.08
N THR A 70 3.27 -28.03 2.01
CA THR A 70 2.22 -27.93 3.02
C THR A 70 2.50 -26.79 4.00
N ILE A 71 3.73 -26.66 4.49
CA ILE A 71 4.15 -25.58 5.40
C ILE A 71 4.05 -24.22 4.69
N GLU A 72 4.54 -24.14 3.45
CA GLU A 72 4.48 -22.96 2.58
C GLU A 72 3.02 -22.50 2.34
N THR A 73 2.12 -23.45 2.08
CA THR A 73 0.67 -23.18 2.01
C THR A 73 0.12 -22.65 3.33
N GLY A 74 0.61 -23.17 4.46
CA GLY A 74 0.29 -22.67 5.80
C GLY A 74 0.67 -21.19 5.97
N TYR A 75 1.91 -20.82 5.66
CA TYR A 75 2.35 -19.42 5.72
C TYR A 75 1.60 -18.53 4.73
N ARG A 76 1.30 -19.01 3.52
CA ARG A 76 0.47 -18.26 2.57
C ARG A 76 -0.94 -17.97 3.12
N ASN A 77 -1.52 -18.92 3.86
CA ASN A 77 -2.81 -18.69 4.49
C ASN A 77 -2.70 -17.71 5.67
N GLN A 78 -1.63 -17.78 6.46
CA GLN A 78 -1.36 -16.80 7.51
C GLN A 78 -1.17 -15.39 6.95
N LEU A 79 -0.45 -15.23 5.82
CA LEU A 79 -0.33 -13.93 5.14
C LEU A 79 -1.68 -13.37 4.72
N LYS A 80 -2.60 -14.23 4.24
CA LYS A 80 -3.96 -13.83 3.86
C LYS A 80 -4.77 -13.38 5.06
N GLU A 81 -4.68 -14.11 6.17
CA GLU A 81 -5.37 -13.79 7.42
C GLU A 81 -4.84 -12.46 7.98
N GLN A 82 -3.51 -12.32 8.11
CA GLN A 82 -2.89 -11.10 8.61
C GLN A 82 -3.20 -9.88 7.73
N LEU A 83 -3.16 -10.04 6.40
CA LEU A 83 -3.54 -8.96 5.48
C LEU A 83 -5.02 -8.60 5.63
N ALA A 84 -5.91 -9.58 5.77
CA ALA A 84 -7.33 -9.33 5.97
C ALA A 84 -7.60 -8.58 7.28
N ASP A 85 -6.93 -9.00 8.36
CA ASP A 85 -7.03 -8.37 9.68
C ASP A 85 -6.52 -6.94 9.64
N LEU A 86 -5.34 -6.69 9.04
CA LEU A 86 -4.80 -5.33 8.86
C LEU A 86 -5.78 -4.44 8.08
N LEU A 87 -6.31 -4.93 6.95
CA LEU A 87 -7.29 -4.19 6.15
C LEU A 87 -8.60 -3.93 6.93
N GLN A 88 -9.03 -4.85 7.79
CA GLN A 88 -10.20 -4.66 8.66
C GLN A 88 -9.93 -3.63 9.76
N GLN A 89 -8.74 -3.64 10.36
CA GLN A 89 -8.33 -2.66 11.37
C GLN A 89 -8.30 -1.25 10.78
N LEU A 90 -7.80 -1.10 9.54
CA LEU A 90 -7.83 0.17 8.79
C LEU A 90 -9.25 0.67 8.55
N GLN A 91 -10.22 -0.22 8.30
CA GLN A 91 -11.63 0.15 8.15
C GLN A 91 -12.30 0.56 9.48
N THR A 92 -11.96 -0.15 10.56
CA THR A 92 -12.61 0.01 11.87
C THR A 92 -11.96 1.08 12.75
N ARG A 93 -10.96 1.79 12.23
CA ARG A 93 -10.21 2.86 12.92
C ARG A 93 -9.51 2.38 14.19
N GLN A 94 -9.02 1.15 14.16
CA GLN A 94 -8.07 0.71 15.17
C GLN A 94 -6.73 1.44 14.97
N SER A 95 -5.95 1.56 16.03
CA SER A 95 -4.67 2.27 16.01
C SER A 95 -3.62 1.45 15.26
N VAL A 96 -3.68 1.47 13.93
CA VAL A 96 -2.70 0.86 13.04
C VAL A 96 -1.58 1.87 12.79
N PRO A 97 -0.30 1.51 13.01
CA PRO A 97 0.83 2.35 12.60
C PRO A 97 0.76 2.62 11.09
N ASN A 98 1.04 3.86 10.68
CA ASN A 98 0.99 4.28 9.27
C ASN A 98 -0.41 4.11 8.61
N ALA A 99 -1.50 4.10 9.40
CA ALA A 99 -2.85 3.91 8.88
C ALA A 99 -3.23 4.88 7.75
N ASP A 100 -2.92 6.17 7.91
CA ASP A 100 -3.26 7.19 6.91
C ASP A 100 -2.54 6.94 5.58
N TYR A 101 -1.28 6.50 5.65
CA TYR A 101 -0.50 6.14 4.47
C TYR A 101 -1.08 4.91 3.76
N TYR A 102 -1.40 3.84 4.49
CA TYR A 102 -2.03 2.67 3.90
C TYR A 102 -3.41 3.01 3.32
N LEU A 103 -4.24 3.79 4.02
CA LEU A 103 -5.54 4.24 3.50
C LEU A 103 -5.39 5.07 2.22
N PHE A 104 -4.35 5.92 2.14
CA PHE A 104 -4.04 6.67 0.93
C PHE A 104 -3.70 5.75 -0.26
N LEU A 105 -2.82 4.76 -0.08
CA LEU A 105 -2.50 3.76 -1.10
C LEU A 105 -3.75 3.00 -1.56
N LEU A 106 -4.56 2.54 -0.61
CA LEU A 106 -5.79 1.79 -0.88
C LEU A 106 -6.80 2.64 -1.67
N ARG A 107 -6.91 3.95 -1.39
CA ARG A 107 -7.74 4.88 -2.19
C ARG A 107 -7.22 5.01 -3.63
N LYS A 108 -5.90 5.20 -3.81
CA LYS A 108 -5.29 5.27 -5.15
C LYS A 108 -5.57 4.01 -5.96
N ILE A 109 -5.42 2.82 -5.35
CA ILE A 109 -5.78 1.54 -5.99
C ILE A 109 -7.26 1.53 -6.37
N ARG A 110 -8.17 1.93 -5.46
CA ARG A 110 -9.61 1.95 -5.73
C ARG A 110 -9.90 2.81 -6.95
N ASP A 111 -9.41 4.03 -6.95
CA ASP A 111 -9.73 5.01 -7.98
C ASP A 111 -9.18 4.57 -9.35
N GLU A 112 -7.97 4.00 -9.39
CA GLU A 112 -7.37 3.45 -10.61
C GLU A 112 -8.10 2.19 -11.11
N VAL A 113 -8.41 1.23 -10.23
CA VAL A 113 -9.05 -0.05 -10.60
C VAL A 113 -10.54 0.12 -10.90
N GLN A 114 -11.23 1.05 -10.24
CA GLN A 114 -12.67 1.25 -10.42
C GLN A 114 -13.01 1.73 -11.83
N GLN A 115 -12.13 2.53 -12.43
CA GLN A 115 -12.25 3.09 -13.79
C GLN A 115 -11.99 2.05 -14.90
N GLN A 116 -11.36 0.92 -14.57
CA GLN A 116 -11.05 -0.11 -15.56
C GLN A 116 -12.28 -0.90 -15.99
N LYS A 117 -12.39 -1.16 -17.30
CA LYS A 117 -13.42 -2.01 -17.90
C LYS A 117 -13.02 -3.49 -17.78
N GLY A 118 -13.99 -4.38 -17.57
CA GLY A 118 -13.77 -5.83 -17.54
C GLY A 118 -13.57 -6.41 -16.14
N LYS A 119 -12.92 -7.58 -16.06
CA LYS A 119 -12.72 -8.31 -14.80
C LYS A 119 -11.69 -7.59 -13.92
N LYS A 120 -12.08 -7.24 -12.69
CA LYS A 120 -11.22 -6.57 -11.70
C LYS A 120 -10.40 -7.57 -10.86
N LEU A 121 -9.61 -8.38 -11.56
CA LEU A 121 -8.64 -9.32 -10.97
C LEU A 121 -7.25 -8.95 -11.48
N TYR A 122 -6.23 -9.11 -10.66
CA TYR A 122 -4.86 -8.64 -10.93
C TYR A 122 -4.36 -8.99 -12.34
N GLY A 123 -4.57 -10.23 -12.79
CA GLY A 123 -4.13 -10.66 -14.13
C GLY A 123 -4.76 -9.94 -15.31
N TYR A 124 -5.97 -9.40 -15.14
CA TYR A 124 -6.73 -8.70 -16.17
C TYR A 124 -6.57 -7.17 -16.10
N LEU A 125 -5.85 -6.66 -15.09
CA LEU A 125 -5.61 -5.23 -14.96
C LEU A 125 -4.56 -4.77 -15.98
N PRO A 126 -4.67 -3.53 -16.51
CA PRO A 126 -3.61 -2.96 -17.34
C PRO A 126 -2.33 -2.74 -16.52
N ARG A 127 -1.18 -2.63 -17.22
CA ARG A 127 0.15 -2.51 -16.60
C ARG A 127 0.23 -1.44 -15.51
N LYS A 128 -0.36 -0.26 -15.73
CA LYS A 128 -0.40 0.84 -14.75
C LYS A 128 -1.08 0.42 -13.43
N ALA A 129 -2.25 -0.20 -13.52
CA ALA A 129 -2.99 -0.67 -12.35
C ALA A 129 -2.30 -1.86 -11.66
N LYS A 130 -1.66 -2.77 -12.42
CA LYS A 130 -0.83 -3.86 -11.85
C LYS A 130 0.33 -3.29 -11.03
N LYS A 131 1.09 -2.35 -11.57
CA LYS A 131 2.21 -1.68 -10.89
C LYS A 131 1.79 -0.98 -9.60
N LEU A 132 0.63 -0.32 -9.59
CA LEU A 132 0.11 0.32 -8.38
C LEU A 132 -0.31 -0.70 -7.30
N VAL A 133 -0.92 -1.82 -7.70
CA VAL A 133 -1.26 -2.91 -6.77
C VAL A 133 0.00 -3.54 -6.18
N ASP A 134 1.04 -3.71 -7.00
CA ASP A 134 2.30 -4.31 -6.57
C ASP A 134 3.06 -3.40 -5.60
N PHE A 135 3.15 -2.10 -5.92
CA PHE A 135 3.71 -1.11 -5.01
C PHE A 135 2.95 -1.07 -3.69
N ALA A 136 1.62 -1.07 -3.72
CA ALA A 136 0.84 -1.05 -2.48
C ALA A 136 1.05 -2.32 -1.64
N LEU A 137 1.15 -3.49 -2.26
CA LEU A 137 1.44 -4.73 -1.54
C LEU A 137 2.87 -4.72 -0.97
N HIS A 138 3.84 -4.20 -1.73
CA HIS A 138 5.22 -3.99 -1.28
C HIS A 138 5.26 -3.12 -0.01
N GLU A 139 4.56 -2.00 -0.02
CA GLU A 139 4.51 -1.05 1.10
C GLU A 139 3.77 -1.61 2.32
N ILE A 140 2.61 -2.25 2.10
CA ILE A 140 1.84 -2.88 3.18
C ILE A 140 2.60 -4.04 3.82
N ALA A 141 3.38 -4.79 3.04
CA ALA A 141 4.17 -5.91 3.56
C ALA A 141 5.37 -5.48 4.43
N LYS A 142 5.67 -4.18 4.53
CA LYS A 142 6.62 -3.64 5.50
C LYS A 142 6.05 -3.62 6.93
N ASP A 143 4.75 -3.85 7.10
CA ASP A 143 4.14 -4.14 8.39
C ASP A 143 4.89 -5.29 9.09
N SER A 144 5.12 -5.16 10.40
CA SER A 144 6.00 -6.07 11.14
C SER A 144 5.54 -7.51 11.10
N ASP A 145 4.23 -7.74 11.23
CA ASP A 145 3.66 -9.08 11.30
C ASP A 145 3.68 -9.73 9.91
N LEU A 146 3.31 -8.98 8.87
CA LEU A 146 3.38 -9.47 7.48
C LEU A 146 4.82 -9.78 7.07
N SER A 147 5.77 -8.90 7.41
CA SER A 147 7.19 -9.07 7.13
C SER A 147 7.75 -10.31 7.82
N GLU A 148 7.41 -10.56 9.09
CA GLU A 148 7.85 -11.74 9.82
C GLU A 148 7.29 -13.04 9.20
N ILE A 149 6.00 -13.07 8.86
CA ILE A 149 5.38 -14.25 8.23
C ILE A 149 6.01 -14.49 6.84
N TYR A 150 6.24 -13.44 6.05
CA TYR A 150 6.83 -13.59 4.72
C TYR A 150 8.30 -14.03 4.79
N SER A 151 9.05 -13.57 5.79
CA SER A 151 10.41 -14.07 6.05
C SER A 151 10.42 -15.58 6.31
N LYS A 152 9.45 -16.10 7.08
CA LYS A 152 9.31 -17.55 7.33
C LYS A 152 8.89 -18.31 6.06
N TRP A 153 8.02 -17.73 5.25
CA TRP A 153 7.67 -18.29 3.94
C TRP A 153 8.92 -18.43 3.05
N ASN A 154 9.77 -17.39 3.00
CA ASN A 154 11.02 -17.41 2.24
C ASN A 154 12.02 -18.43 2.78
N GLU A 155 12.10 -18.64 4.09
CA GLU A 155 12.93 -19.69 4.70
C GLU A 155 12.52 -21.08 4.19
N VAL A 156 11.23 -21.39 4.20
CA VAL A 156 10.70 -22.65 3.68
C VAL A 156 10.94 -22.77 2.17
N ASN A 157 10.79 -21.69 1.42
CA ASN A 157 11.07 -21.68 -0.01
C ASN A 157 12.57 -21.95 -0.29
N ARG A 158 13.49 -21.38 0.49
CA ARG A 158 14.92 -21.69 0.39
C ARG A 158 15.22 -23.15 0.72
N GLU A 159 14.56 -23.70 1.75
CA GLU A 159 14.69 -25.12 2.10
C GLU A 159 14.21 -26.00 0.94
N LYS A 160 13.03 -25.70 0.37
CA LYS A 160 12.45 -26.39 -0.80
C LYS A 160 13.40 -26.37 -2.00
N LEU A 161 13.96 -25.21 -2.31
CA LEU A 161 14.91 -25.05 -3.42
C LEU A 161 16.25 -25.75 -3.14
N SER A 162 16.66 -25.86 -1.87
CA SER A 162 17.94 -26.49 -1.49
C SER A 162 17.98 -28.00 -1.69
N LEU A 163 16.81 -28.63 -1.85
CA LEU A 163 16.69 -30.05 -2.23
C LEU A 163 17.31 -30.35 -3.61
N TYR A 164 17.43 -29.33 -4.47
CA TYR A 164 17.85 -29.48 -5.87
C TYR A 164 19.07 -28.65 -6.24
N TYR A 165 19.22 -27.47 -5.63
CA TYR A 165 20.23 -26.49 -5.99
C TYR A 165 20.95 -25.99 -4.76
N ASP A 166 22.19 -25.54 -4.93
CA ASP A 166 22.80 -24.69 -3.91
C ASP A 166 22.08 -23.34 -3.90
N THR A 167 21.42 -23.02 -2.78
CA THR A 167 20.62 -21.81 -2.61
C THR A 167 21.33 -20.73 -1.81
N LYS A 168 22.59 -20.96 -1.40
CA LYS A 168 23.33 -20.09 -0.48
C LYS A 168 23.43 -18.63 -0.93
N ASP A 169 23.43 -18.39 -2.24
CA ASP A 169 23.59 -17.07 -2.84
C ASP A 169 22.32 -16.55 -3.56
N LYS A 170 21.17 -17.23 -3.42
CA LYS A 170 19.93 -16.78 -4.09
C LYS A 170 19.17 -15.78 -3.21
N PRO A 171 18.86 -14.57 -3.71
CA PRO A 171 18.10 -13.59 -2.95
C PRO A 171 16.65 -14.04 -2.78
N ASP A 172 16.03 -13.59 -1.70
CA ASP A 172 14.59 -13.77 -1.47
C ASP A 172 13.78 -13.00 -2.51
N VAL A 173 12.66 -13.58 -2.93
CA VAL A 173 11.75 -12.94 -3.88
C VAL A 173 10.93 -11.90 -3.12
N PRO A 174 10.84 -10.64 -3.57
CA PRO A 174 9.91 -9.68 -2.98
C PRO A 174 8.46 -10.17 -3.05
N ILE A 175 7.65 -9.89 -2.04
CA ILE A 175 6.28 -10.41 -1.90
C ILE A 175 5.39 -10.07 -3.10
N GLU A 176 5.58 -8.88 -3.66
CA GLU A 176 4.86 -8.38 -4.82
C GLU A 176 5.36 -8.99 -6.12
N LYS A 177 6.59 -9.50 -6.20
CA LYS A 177 7.11 -10.22 -7.37
C LYS A 177 6.80 -11.72 -7.33
N ASN A 178 6.33 -12.24 -6.20
CA ASN A 178 6.03 -13.65 -6.01
C ASN A 178 4.70 -14.07 -6.68
N SER A 179 4.78 -14.91 -7.71
CA SER A 179 3.61 -15.40 -8.47
C SER A 179 2.67 -16.28 -7.65
N GLU A 180 3.19 -17.05 -6.68
CA GLU A 180 2.38 -17.90 -5.78
C GLU A 180 1.46 -17.09 -4.87
N LEU A 181 1.79 -15.80 -4.69
CA LEU A 181 1.07 -14.85 -3.85
C LEU A 181 0.13 -13.92 -4.63
N ARG A 182 -0.15 -14.21 -5.90
CA ARG A 182 -1.19 -13.52 -6.71
C ARG A 182 -2.55 -13.45 -6.00
N SER A 183 -2.83 -14.41 -5.13
CA SER A 183 -4.04 -14.43 -4.31
C SER A 183 -4.12 -13.29 -3.30
N LEU A 184 -2.99 -12.80 -2.74
CA LEU A 184 -2.94 -11.62 -1.88
C LEU A 184 -3.28 -10.36 -2.68
N LYS A 185 -2.71 -10.20 -3.87
CA LYS A 185 -3.02 -9.08 -4.78
C LYS A 185 -4.51 -9.02 -5.12
N ASN A 186 -5.10 -10.18 -5.42
CA ASN A 186 -6.54 -10.28 -5.69
C ASN A 186 -7.40 -10.01 -4.46
N MET A 187 -6.96 -10.41 -3.26
CA MET A 187 -7.62 -10.07 -2.01
C MET A 187 -7.59 -8.55 -1.77
N LEU A 188 -6.43 -7.92 -1.91
CA LEU A 188 -6.25 -6.48 -1.78
C LEU A 188 -7.21 -5.71 -2.69
N ILE A 189 -7.24 -6.05 -3.98
CA ILE A 189 -8.15 -5.45 -4.96
C ILE A 189 -9.62 -5.60 -4.52
N ARG A 190 -10.04 -6.81 -4.12
CA ARG A 190 -11.42 -7.07 -3.70
C ARG A 190 -11.81 -6.25 -2.47
N THR A 191 -10.94 -6.19 -1.48
CA THR A 191 -11.17 -5.46 -0.23
C THR A 191 -11.22 -3.95 -0.49
N VAL A 192 -10.29 -3.44 -1.30
CA VAL A 192 -10.26 -2.02 -1.68
C VAL A 192 -11.55 -1.59 -2.40
N LEU A 193 -12.09 -2.43 -3.28
CA LEU A 193 -13.33 -2.13 -3.99
C LEU A 193 -14.58 -2.20 -3.11
N SER A 194 -14.53 -2.92 -1.98
CA SER A 194 -15.64 -2.98 -1.01
C SER A 194 -15.49 -2.00 0.16
N MET A 195 -14.31 -1.41 0.35
CA MET A 195 -14.02 -0.44 1.40
C MET A 195 -14.86 0.85 1.24
N ASN A 196 -15.50 1.28 2.32
CA ASN A 196 -16.18 2.57 2.37
C ASN A 196 -15.23 3.69 2.82
N PHE A 197 -14.52 4.29 1.88
CA PHE A 197 -13.64 5.42 2.17
C PHE A 197 -14.39 6.73 2.47
N ASN A 198 -15.69 6.83 2.14
CA ASN A 198 -16.48 8.06 2.29
C ASN A 198 -16.87 8.35 3.76
N ALA A 199 -16.91 7.32 4.61
CA ALA A 199 -17.13 7.48 6.05
C ALA A 199 -16.04 8.33 6.74
N GLN A 200 -14.84 8.39 6.16
CA GLN A 200 -13.74 9.22 6.65
C GLN A 200 -13.99 10.72 6.40
N ILE A 201 -14.39 11.06 5.17
CA ILE A 201 -14.69 12.45 4.76
C ILE A 201 -15.87 12.99 5.57
N ALA A 202 -16.97 12.23 5.68
CA ALA A 202 -18.16 12.66 6.40
C ALA A 202 -17.90 12.98 7.87
N VAL A 203 -17.03 12.22 8.56
CA VAL A 203 -16.67 12.49 9.96
C VAL A 203 -15.78 13.72 10.10
N ASN A 204 -14.83 13.91 9.18
CA ASN A 204 -13.97 15.10 9.18
C ASN A 204 -14.79 16.36 8.87
N THR A 205 -15.66 16.33 7.85
CA THR A 205 -16.57 17.44 7.53
C THR A 205 -17.51 17.77 8.71
N ALA A 206 -18.05 16.76 9.40
CA ALA A 206 -18.90 16.98 10.57
C ALA A 206 -18.14 17.61 11.76
N ARG A 207 -16.90 17.17 12.00
CA ARG A 207 -16.02 17.75 13.04
C ARG A 207 -15.61 19.18 12.71
N ILE A 208 -15.18 19.42 11.48
CA ILE A 208 -14.83 20.76 10.96
C ILE A 208 -16.05 21.67 11.09
N GLY A 209 -17.23 21.24 10.63
CA GLY A 209 -18.48 22.01 10.76
C GLY A 209 -18.85 22.33 12.21
N TYR A 210 -18.67 21.37 13.13
CA TYR A 210 -18.88 21.59 14.56
C TYR A 210 -17.94 22.67 15.12
N LEU A 211 -16.65 22.59 14.81
CA LEU A 211 -15.63 23.54 15.28
C LEU A 211 -15.82 24.93 14.69
N PHE A 212 -16.13 25.03 13.40
CA PHE A 212 -16.53 26.30 12.76
C PHE A 212 -17.76 26.91 13.45
N SER A 213 -18.76 26.10 13.79
CA SER A 213 -19.95 26.57 14.51
C SER A 213 -19.61 27.08 15.92
N MET A 214 -18.64 26.45 16.57
CA MET A 214 -18.18 26.82 17.91
C MET A 214 -17.41 28.15 17.87
N LEU A 215 -16.53 28.30 16.89
CA LEU A 215 -15.80 29.54 16.63
C LEU A 215 -16.75 30.71 16.32
N ALA A 216 -17.71 30.48 15.41
CA ALA A 216 -18.70 31.51 15.05
C ALA A 216 -19.50 31.99 16.27
N LYS A 217 -19.89 31.08 17.17
CA LYS A 217 -20.57 31.44 18.43
C LYS A 217 -19.68 32.27 19.36
N GLN A 218 -18.40 31.97 19.45
CA GLN A 218 -17.46 32.74 20.27
C GLN A 218 -17.23 34.15 19.71
N ILE A 219 -17.09 34.29 18.40
CA ILE A 219 -16.97 35.60 17.72
C ILE A 219 -18.23 36.43 17.98
N VAL A 220 -19.42 35.87 17.77
CA VAL A 220 -20.69 36.58 18.01
C VAL A 220 -20.85 36.97 19.47
N SER A 221 -20.48 36.10 20.41
CA SER A 221 -20.54 36.41 21.84
C SER A 221 -19.57 37.52 22.24
N SER A 222 -18.37 37.55 21.66
CA SER A 222 -17.38 38.61 21.92
C SER A 222 -17.83 39.95 21.32
N ALA A 223 -18.32 39.94 20.08
CA ALA A 223 -18.85 41.14 19.43
C ALA A 223 -20.06 41.72 20.17
N GLY A 224 -20.96 40.86 20.67
CA GLY A 224 -22.10 41.28 21.49
C GLY A 224 -21.67 41.96 22.79
N LYS A 225 -20.71 41.38 23.52
CA LYS A 225 -20.17 41.98 24.76
C LYS A 225 -19.53 43.35 24.49
N ARG A 226 -18.75 43.47 23.42
CA ARG A 226 -18.12 44.74 23.02
C ARG A 226 -19.17 45.80 22.66
N LEU A 227 -20.23 45.41 21.95
CA LEU A 227 -21.32 46.32 21.59
C LEU A 227 -22.09 46.79 22.84
N ASP A 228 -22.35 45.89 23.78
CA ASP A 228 -23.02 46.23 25.05
C ASP A 228 -22.15 47.14 25.93
N GLU A 229 -20.83 46.92 25.93
CA GLU A 229 -19.87 47.77 26.65
C GLU A 229 -19.75 49.16 26.02
N LEU A 230 -19.68 49.24 24.69
CA LEU A 230 -19.74 50.52 23.95
C LEU A 230 -21.04 51.27 24.22
N ASN A 231 -22.19 50.58 24.21
CA ASN A 231 -23.49 51.17 24.54
C ASN A 231 -23.57 51.66 26.00
N ARG A 232 -22.78 51.07 26.92
CA ARG A 232 -22.67 51.53 28.31
C ARG A 232 -21.73 52.74 28.46
N MET A 233 -20.61 52.77 27.74
CA MET A 233 -19.64 53.87 27.79
C MET A 233 -20.12 55.12 27.04
N MET A 234 -20.91 54.94 25.98
CA MET A 234 -21.52 56.00 25.20
C MET A 234 -22.98 55.65 24.91
N PRO A 235 -23.91 55.97 25.83
CA PRO A 235 -25.34 55.78 25.59
C PRO A 235 -25.73 56.57 24.34
N LEU A 236 -26.29 55.88 23.35
CA LEU A 236 -26.77 56.56 22.14
C LEU A 236 -27.82 57.62 22.53
N PRO A 237 -27.76 58.85 21.98
CA PRO A 237 -28.77 59.87 22.24
C PRO A 237 -30.16 59.37 21.83
N ASP A 238 -31.22 59.92 22.41
CA ASP A 238 -32.57 59.54 22.00
C ASP A 238 -32.79 59.82 20.49
N SER A 239 -33.82 59.22 19.89
CA SER A 239 -34.09 59.38 18.44
C SER A 239 -34.20 60.86 18.03
N LYS A 240 -34.75 61.72 18.89
CA LYS A 240 -34.93 63.16 18.61
C LYS A 240 -33.63 63.93 18.68
N GLU A 241 -32.70 63.55 19.57
CA GLU A 241 -31.38 64.17 19.64
C GLU A 241 -30.50 63.77 18.45
N ARG A 242 -30.64 62.53 17.97
CA ARG A 242 -29.97 62.06 16.74
C ARG A 242 -30.42 62.84 15.51
N ASP A 243 -31.72 63.07 15.36
CA ASP A 243 -32.27 63.86 14.24
C ASP A 243 -31.79 65.32 14.27
N LYS A 244 -31.70 65.93 15.45
CA LYS A 244 -31.15 67.29 15.61
C LYS A 244 -29.65 67.37 15.30
N ILE A 245 -28.87 66.35 15.68
CA ILE A 245 -27.45 66.26 15.34
C ILE A 245 -27.28 66.09 13.81
N ARG A 246 -28.17 65.31 13.18
CA ARG A 246 -28.20 65.09 11.73
C ARG A 246 -28.51 66.38 10.97
N GLU A 247 -29.55 67.11 11.38
CA GLU A 247 -29.91 68.41 10.82
C GLU A 247 -28.79 69.45 10.99
N LYS A 248 -28.13 69.51 12.16
CA LYS A 248 -26.99 70.41 12.39
C LYS A 248 -25.78 70.08 11.52
N LYS A 249 -25.47 68.80 11.30
CA LYS A 249 -24.37 68.37 10.42
C LYS A 249 -24.64 68.74 8.96
N LEU A 250 -25.88 68.57 8.50
CA LEU A 250 -26.33 68.99 7.18
C LEU A 250 -26.27 70.53 7.01
N ALA A 251 -26.64 71.29 8.05
CA ALA A 251 -26.58 72.75 8.03
C ALA A 251 -25.14 73.32 7.98
N HIS A 252 -24.15 72.56 8.48
CA HIS A 252 -22.73 72.91 8.41
C HIS A 252 -22.01 72.39 7.15
N GLY A 253 -22.75 71.84 6.17
CA GLY A 253 -22.21 71.43 4.88
C GLY A 253 -21.47 70.08 4.88
N LEU A 254 -21.52 69.32 5.97
CA LEU A 254 -21.00 67.96 6.03
C LEU A 254 -22.03 67.02 5.37
N LYS A 255 -21.71 66.48 4.19
CA LYS A 255 -22.55 65.45 3.54
C LYS A 255 -22.34 64.10 4.22
N GLU A 256 -23.41 63.31 4.30
CA GLU A 256 -23.30 61.93 4.78
C GLU A 256 -22.48 61.09 3.80
N GLY A 257 -21.25 60.81 4.20
CA GLY A 257 -20.37 59.91 3.48
C GLY A 257 -18.91 60.19 3.78
N ALA A 258 -18.28 59.23 4.45
CA ALA A 258 -16.84 59.09 4.66
C ALA A 258 -16.18 60.21 5.47
N ASP A 259 -16.06 60.00 6.77
CA ASP A 259 -14.77 60.15 7.47
C ASP A 259 -14.89 59.52 8.86
N SER A 260 -14.42 58.28 8.94
CA SER A 260 -14.02 57.66 10.20
C SER A 260 -12.57 57.21 10.08
N SER A 261 -11.67 58.14 9.78
CA SER A 261 -10.26 58.00 10.16
C SER A 261 -10.16 58.33 11.64
N GLY A 262 -10.49 57.34 12.46
CA GLY A 262 -10.38 57.37 13.90
C GLY A 262 -10.22 55.95 14.39
N VAL A 263 -9.22 55.24 13.85
CA VAL A 263 -8.73 54.01 14.46
C VAL A 263 -8.08 54.45 15.76
N ASN A 264 -8.88 54.48 16.84
CA ASN A 264 -8.33 54.29 18.16
C ASN A 264 -7.90 52.83 18.22
N GLU A 265 -6.61 52.65 18.06
CA GLU A 265 -5.90 51.46 18.47
C GLU A 265 -6.23 51.17 19.94
N GLU A 266 -6.42 49.87 20.22
CA GLU A 266 -6.45 49.25 21.54
C GLU A 266 -7.75 49.35 22.36
N VAL A 267 -8.67 48.43 22.04
CA VAL A 267 -9.14 47.47 23.07
C VAL A 267 -8.95 46.06 22.50
N TYR A 268 -7.70 45.60 22.48
CA TYR A 268 -7.41 44.17 22.32
C TYR A 268 -7.82 43.47 23.62
N ASP A 269 -9.04 42.92 23.63
CA ASP A 269 -9.44 41.96 24.67
C ASP A 269 -8.66 40.66 24.44
N SER A 270 -7.49 40.56 25.09
CA SER A 270 -6.56 39.43 24.96
C SER A 270 -7.21 38.10 25.36
N GLN A 271 -8.16 38.11 26.31
CA GLN A 271 -8.86 36.91 26.76
C GLN A 271 -9.81 36.32 25.71
N ALA A 272 -10.47 37.16 24.89
CA ALA A 272 -11.31 36.67 23.80
C ALA A 272 -10.46 36.15 22.62
N ALA A 273 -9.30 36.79 22.36
CA ALA A 273 -8.38 36.38 21.29
C ALA A 273 -7.66 35.06 21.62
N GLU A 274 -7.28 34.84 22.88
CA GLU A 274 -6.57 33.63 23.34
C GLU A 274 -7.33 32.32 23.09
N GLY A 275 -8.67 32.33 23.09
CA GLY A 275 -9.48 31.13 22.79
C GLY A 275 -9.78 30.92 21.31
N ILE A 276 -9.81 32.00 20.52
CA ILE A 276 -10.18 32.00 19.11
C ILE A 276 -9.01 31.57 18.22
N LEU A 277 -7.80 32.05 18.53
CA LEU A 277 -6.57 31.73 17.79
C LEU A 277 -6.25 30.22 17.72
N PRO A 278 -6.22 29.47 18.84
CA PRO A 278 -5.95 28.03 18.78
C PRO A 278 -7.05 27.24 18.06
N MET A 279 -8.30 27.72 18.06
CA MET A 279 -9.40 27.08 17.33
C MET A 279 -9.29 27.34 15.82
N LEU A 280 -8.82 28.52 15.41
CA LEU A 280 -8.48 28.83 14.02
C LEU A 280 -7.28 28.01 13.55
N ASP A 281 -6.21 27.94 14.33
CA ASP A 281 -5.04 27.11 14.00
C ASP A 281 -5.41 25.64 13.84
N TYR A 282 -6.30 25.12 14.69
CA TYR A 282 -6.81 23.77 14.59
C TYR A 282 -7.70 23.54 13.36
N LEU A 283 -8.53 24.51 12.99
CA LEU A 283 -9.33 24.46 11.76
C LEU A 283 -8.48 24.52 10.49
N ILE A 284 -7.40 25.32 10.49
CA ILE A 284 -6.43 25.40 9.41
C ILE A 284 -5.68 24.07 9.28
N LEU A 285 -5.25 23.48 10.40
CA LEU A 285 -4.61 22.17 10.42
C LEU A 285 -5.52 21.08 9.83
N LEU A 286 -6.81 21.09 10.18
CA LEU A 286 -7.80 20.16 9.63
C LEU A 286 -8.08 20.41 8.13
N GLY A 287 -8.11 21.67 7.69
CA GLY A 287 -8.34 22.03 6.28
C GLY A 287 -7.16 21.72 5.36
N ASN A 288 -5.93 21.81 5.88
CA ASN A 288 -4.71 21.46 5.14
C ASN A 288 -4.54 19.94 4.96
N GLN A 289 -5.26 19.11 5.73
CA GLN A 289 -5.30 17.66 5.52
C GLN A 289 -6.22 17.24 4.36
N ASP A 290 -7.13 18.11 3.90
CA ASP A 290 -8.13 17.81 2.85
C ASP A 290 -7.85 18.53 1.51
N SER A 291 -6.84 19.42 1.43
CA SER A 291 -6.59 20.31 0.28
C SER A 291 -5.35 19.98 -0.56
N SER A 292 -5.03 18.69 -0.72
CA SER A 292 -4.05 18.24 -1.74
C SER A 292 -4.69 18.11 -3.12
N GLN A 293 -5.41 19.14 -3.60
CA GLN A 293 -5.74 19.32 -5.02
C GLN A 293 -5.73 20.83 -5.37
N ASP A 294 -4.77 21.17 -6.24
CA ASP A 294 -4.53 22.40 -7.01
C ASP A 294 -3.80 23.63 -6.39
N ALA A 295 -2.62 23.87 -7.00
CA ALA A 295 -1.88 25.12 -7.28
C ALA A 295 -0.73 25.58 -6.32
N GLN A 296 0.46 25.70 -6.95
CA GLN A 296 1.77 26.32 -6.62
C GLN A 296 1.71 27.55 -5.67
N GLU A 297 2.63 27.88 -4.74
CA GLU A 297 4.11 28.03 -4.79
C GLU A 297 4.68 28.41 -3.37
N GLU A 298 5.88 27.89 -3.01
CA GLU A 298 6.92 28.41 -2.06
C GLU A 298 6.74 28.31 -0.51
N PRO A 299 7.85 28.18 0.28
CA PRO A 299 8.20 26.91 0.92
C PRO A 299 8.10 26.97 2.44
N VAL A 300 7.54 25.92 3.05
CA VAL A 300 7.66 25.70 4.49
C VAL A 300 8.12 24.27 4.71
N SER A 301 9.29 24.14 5.34
CA SER A 301 9.93 22.89 5.72
C SER A 301 9.01 22.06 6.64
N SER A 302 8.45 20.98 6.10
CA SER A 302 7.81 19.90 6.86
C SER A 302 8.62 18.63 6.68
N GLU A 303 9.57 18.41 7.59
CA GLU A 303 10.15 17.08 7.75
C GLU A 303 9.01 16.10 8.12
N ASN A 304 8.71 15.17 7.20
CA ASN A 304 7.71 14.08 7.26
C ASN A 304 6.36 14.28 6.53
N GLU A 305 6.35 14.91 5.36
CA GLU A 305 5.31 14.58 4.36
C GLU A 305 5.79 13.40 3.52
N TYR A 306 5.04 12.29 3.53
CA TYR A 306 5.38 11.10 2.75
C TYR A 306 5.21 11.41 1.25
N ASP A 307 6.33 11.50 0.53
CA ASP A 307 6.35 11.77 -0.90
C ASP A 307 6.04 10.49 -1.70
N PHE A 308 4.75 10.25 -1.92
CA PHE A 308 4.28 9.12 -2.72
C PHE A 308 4.84 9.13 -4.14
N ASP A 309 4.92 10.30 -4.78
CA ASP A 309 5.35 10.37 -6.19
C ASP A 309 6.82 9.98 -6.31
N ASN A 310 7.66 10.42 -5.36
CA ASN A 310 9.05 9.99 -5.30
C ASN A 310 9.19 8.50 -4.96
N ALA A 311 8.52 8.00 -3.92
CA ALA A 311 8.61 6.58 -3.53
C ALA A 311 8.08 5.63 -4.61
N TYR A 312 6.98 6.01 -5.28
CA TYR A 312 6.44 5.25 -6.40
C TYR A 312 7.37 5.31 -7.61
N ALA A 313 7.96 6.47 -7.92
CA ALA A 313 8.94 6.59 -9.01
C ALA A 313 10.21 5.76 -8.75
N GLU A 314 10.73 5.77 -7.51
CA GLU A 314 11.85 4.94 -7.08
C GLU A 314 11.54 3.46 -7.27
N TYR A 315 10.39 3.00 -6.76
CA TYR A 315 9.92 1.63 -6.97
C TYR A 315 9.81 1.27 -8.46
N LEU A 316 9.28 2.17 -9.29
CA LEU A 316 9.14 1.94 -10.73
C LEU A 316 10.49 1.83 -11.45
N ASN A 317 11.51 2.58 -11.01
CA ASN A 317 12.86 2.50 -11.58
C ASN A 317 13.55 1.18 -11.20
N ASP A 318 13.34 0.69 -9.97
CA ASP A 318 13.87 -0.59 -9.48
C ASP A 318 13.14 -1.81 -10.06
N THR A 319 11.95 -1.62 -10.66
CA THR A 319 11.10 -2.67 -11.24
C THR A 319 10.89 -2.55 -12.75
N ASP A 320 11.74 -1.80 -13.46
CA ASP A 320 11.75 -1.77 -14.94
C ASP A 320 12.61 -2.91 -15.52
N ASP A 321 12.31 -4.13 -15.07
CA ASP A 321 13.00 -5.39 -15.42
C ASP A 321 12.22 -6.27 -16.41
N GLY A 322 11.23 -5.70 -17.12
CA GLY A 322 10.52 -6.42 -18.19
C GLY A 322 9.49 -7.47 -17.73
N LEU A 323 9.22 -7.59 -16.42
CA LEU A 323 8.30 -8.57 -15.80
C LEU A 323 6.82 -8.53 -16.25
N TYR A 324 6.47 -7.62 -17.17
CA TYR A 324 5.11 -7.45 -17.69
C TYR A 324 5.04 -7.60 -19.22
N GLU A 325 6.13 -8.00 -19.88
CA GLU A 325 6.07 -8.43 -21.26
C GLU A 325 5.40 -9.81 -21.32
N ASP A 326 4.36 -9.88 -22.15
CA ASP A 326 3.58 -11.05 -22.58
C ASP A 326 3.57 -12.27 -21.63
N ASP A 327 2.42 -12.52 -20.99
CA ASP A 327 2.09 -13.81 -20.35
C ASP A 327 1.98 -14.91 -21.46
N THR A 328 3.03 -15.14 -22.25
CA THR A 328 3.18 -16.25 -23.19
C THR A 328 4.18 -17.25 -22.61
N ASP A 329 3.63 -18.30 -21.98
CA ASP A 329 4.13 -19.68 -21.96
C ASP A 329 5.62 -19.97 -21.62
N ASP A 330 6.35 -19.08 -20.96
CA ASP A 330 7.69 -19.38 -20.41
C ASP A 330 7.67 -19.62 -18.88
N GLU A 331 6.57 -20.16 -18.33
CA GLU A 331 6.48 -20.56 -16.90
C GLU A 331 7.38 -21.75 -16.52
N ASP A 332 8.00 -22.42 -17.49
CA ASP A 332 8.74 -23.66 -17.25
C ASP A 332 10.21 -23.47 -16.83
N GLU A 333 10.80 -22.27 -16.97
CA GLU A 333 12.26 -22.14 -16.86
C GLU A 333 12.80 -21.59 -15.53
N TYR A 334 11.96 -21.04 -14.64
CA TYR A 334 12.50 -20.42 -13.42
C TYR A 334 11.74 -20.67 -12.11
N TYR A 335 10.46 -21.06 -12.15
CA TYR A 335 9.70 -21.47 -10.94
C TYR A 335 8.72 -22.63 -11.17
N GLY A 336 8.81 -23.32 -12.33
CA GLY A 336 7.90 -24.38 -12.74
C GLY A 336 8.07 -25.70 -12.00
N MET A 337 7.73 -25.75 -10.71
CA MET A 337 7.28 -26.98 -10.07
C MET A 337 5.77 -26.90 -9.88
N SER A 338 5.04 -27.00 -11.00
CA SER A 338 3.69 -27.56 -10.94
C SER A 338 3.83 -28.97 -10.38
N MET A 339 3.25 -29.23 -9.20
CA MET A 339 2.90 -30.59 -8.80
C MET A 339 1.97 -31.25 -9.82
#